data_AF-A0AA96Z2V7-F1
#
_entry.id   AF-A0AA96Z2V7-F1
#
_cell.length_a   1.000
_cell.length_b   1.000
_cell.length_c   1.000
_cell.angle_alpha   90.00
_cell.angle_beta   90.00
_cell.angle_gamma   90.00
#
_symmetry.space_group_name_H-M   'P 1'
#
loop_
_entity.id
_entity.type
_entity.pdbx_description
1 polymer ?
#
loop_
_entity_poly.entity_id
_entity_poly.type
_entity_poly.pdbx_seq_one_letter_code
_entity_poly.pdbx_strand_id
1 'polypeptide(L)'
;MDFDTISEHLVNEGVVETTRSANTTAMYAIQWMHGHSFDFNKSQVKTHRARLRKIGIDIAQRCDISKFSPVFVKNRREVLISDCIVPDWYYKPRFLYAA
;
A
#
# COMPACT_ATOMS: atom_id res chain seq x y z
N MET A 1 -4.02 -2.30 9.84
CA MET A 1 -2.79 -2.24 9.02
C MET A 1 -3.10 -1.22 7.94
N ASP A 2 -2.36 -0.14 7.91
CA ASP A 2 -2.64 0.98 7.00
C ASP A 2 -1.74 0.82 5.77
N PHE A 3 -2.36 0.79 4.59
CA PHE A 3 -1.67 0.62 3.31
C PHE A 3 -1.80 1.89 2.48
N ASP A 4 -0.71 2.27 1.83
CA ASP A 4 -0.72 3.31 0.80
C ASP A 4 -0.60 2.62 -0.57
N THR A 5 -1.38 3.09 -1.53
CA THR A 5 -1.20 2.77 -2.95
C THR A 5 0.09 3.40 -3.48
N ILE A 6 0.60 2.94 -4.64
CA ILE A 6 1.76 3.57 -5.29
C ILE A 6 1.54 5.06 -5.52
N SER A 7 0.33 5.49 -5.91
CA SER A 7 0.03 6.90 -6.14
C SER A 7 0.04 7.72 -4.86
N GLU A 8 -0.58 7.22 -3.78
CA GLU A 8 -0.52 7.88 -2.46
C GLU A 8 0.90 7.95 -1.93
N HIS A 9 1.67 6.87 -2.07
CA HIS A 9 3.06 6.84 -1.65
C HIS A 9 3.93 7.86 -2.41
N LEU A 10 3.72 8.02 -3.73
CA LEU A 10 4.41 9.04 -4.53
C LEU A 10 4.10 10.47 -4.08
N VAL A 11 2.87 10.75 -3.64
CA VAL A 11 2.47 12.07 -3.14
C VAL A 11 3.03 12.29 -1.73
N ASN A 12 2.92 11.27 -0.86
CA ASN A 12 3.39 11.33 0.53
C ASN A 12 4.92 11.53 0.63
N GLU A 13 5.69 10.90 -0.28
CA GLU A 13 7.14 11.07 -0.38
C GLU A 13 7.55 12.36 -1.13
N GLY A 14 6.60 13.19 -1.56
CA GLY A 14 6.88 14.45 -2.28
C GLY A 14 7.54 14.24 -3.64
N VAL A 15 7.42 13.05 -4.25
CA VAL A 15 7.99 12.76 -5.57
C VAL A 15 7.22 13.48 -6.68
N VAL A 16 5.92 13.68 -6.48
CA VAL A 16 5.01 14.41 -7.37
C VAL A 16 4.03 15.25 -6.56
N GLU A 17 3.66 16.41 -7.10
CA GLU A 17 2.80 17.38 -6.39
C GLU A 17 1.31 17.14 -6.59
N THR A 18 0.92 16.47 -7.69
CA THR A 18 -0.49 16.31 -8.06
C THR A 18 -0.91 14.86 -8.15
N THR A 19 -2.13 14.56 -7.71
CA THR A 19 -2.75 13.23 -7.78
C THR A 19 -2.79 12.70 -9.21
N ARG A 20 -3.03 13.57 -10.20
CA ARG A 20 -3.00 13.20 -11.62
C ARG A 20 -1.64 12.65 -12.03
N SER A 21 -0.55 13.37 -11.71
CA SER A 21 0.82 12.95 -12.01
C SER A 21 1.19 11.65 -11.28
N ALA A 22 0.73 11.50 -10.03
CA ALA A 22 0.88 10.29 -9.25
C ALA A 22 0.20 9.09 -9.90
N ASN A 23 -1.08 9.23 -10.27
CA ASN A 23 -1.86 8.17 -10.91
C ASN A 23 -1.28 7.77 -12.27
N THR A 24 -0.83 8.73 -13.08
CA THR A 24 -0.14 8.40 -14.34
C THR A 24 1.12 7.60 -14.08
N THR A 25 1.94 8.01 -13.12
CA THR A 25 3.19 7.30 -12.78
C THR A 25 2.92 5.91 -12.19
N ALA A 26 1.90 5.77 -11.34
CA ALA A 26 1.45 4.49 -10.81
C ALA A 26 0.97 3.53 -11.92
N MET A 27 0.29 4.05 -12.95
CA MET A 27 -0.16 3.24 -14.09
C MET A 27 1.02 2.60 -14.84
N TYR A 28 2.16 3.29 -14.98
CA TYR A 28 3.38 2.69 -15.55
C TYR A 28 3.88 1.51 -14.71
N ALA A 29 3.84 1.60 -13.38
CA ALA A 29 4.23 0.51 -12.50
C ALA A 29 3.26 -0.68 -12.58
N ILE A 30 1.95 -0.42 -12.68
CA ILE A 30 0.93 -1.46 -12.86
C ILE A 30 1.10 -2.18 -14.21
N GLN A 31 1.28 -1.42 -15.30
CA GLN A 31 1.54 -1.99 -16.63
C GLN A 31 2.82 -2.84 -16.64
N TRP A 32 3.88 -2.36 -15.98
CA TRP A 32 5.13 -3.12 -15.80
C TRP A 32 4.90 -4.44 -15.04
N MET A 33 4.10 -4.41 -13.97
CA MET A 33 3.73 -5.60 -13.18
C MET A 33 2.96 -6.62 -14.03
N HIS A 34 2.11 -6.16 -14.95
CA HIS A 34 1.41 -7.03 -15.91
C HIS A 34 2.28 -7.49 -17.10
N GLY A 35 3.58 -7.19 -17.11
CA GLY A 35 4.53 -7.65 -18.12
C GLY A 35 4.59 -6.78 -19.39
N HIS A 36 4.02 -5.56 -19.35
CA HIS A 36 4.10 -4.63 -20.47
C HIS A 36 5.55 -4.16 -20.70
N SER A 37 5.98 -4.10 -21.96
CA SER A 37 7.30 -3.59 -22.36
C SER A 37 7.26 -2.10 -22.69
N PHE A 38 8.26 -1.36 -22.23
CA PHE A 38 8.34 0.08 -22.49
C PHE A 38 9.50 0.41 -23.41
N ASP A 39 9.30 1.40 -24.28
CA ASP A 39 10.37 2.02 -25.03
C ASP A 39 11.10 3.05 -24.14
N PHE A 40 12.26 2.67 -23.63
CA PHE A 40 13.08 3.53 -22.76
C PHE A 40 13.73 4.71 -23.48
N ASN A 41 13.62 4.82 -24.80
CA ASN A 41 14.06 6.01 -25.52
C ASN A 41 13.08 7.19 -25.34
N LYS A 42 11.80 6.90 -25.09
CA LYS A 42 10.76 7.93 -24.89
C LYS A 42 11.02 8.73 -23.61
N SER A 43 10.98 10.05 -23.73
CA SER A 43 11.20 10.98 -22.60
C SER A 43 10.22 10.75 -21.45
N GLN A 44 8.95 10.49 -21.74
CA GLN A 44 7.92 10.23 -20.73
C GLN A 44 8.25 8.99 -19.88
N VAL A 45 8.69 7.89 -20.53
CA VAL A 45 9.09 6.66 -19.85
C VAL A 45 10.28 6.93 -18.93
N LYS A 46 11.28 7.70 -19.39
CA LYS A 46 12.43 8.10 -18.57
C LYS A 46 11.99 8.89 -17.33
N THR A 47 11.08 9.85 -17.49
CA THR A 47 10.55 10.66 -16.38
C THR A 47 9.80 9.81 -15.36
N HIS A 48 8.87 8.96 -15.79
CA HIS A 48 8.11 8.11 -14.87
C HIS A 48 8.99 7.06 -14.19
N ARG A 49 9.95 6.48 -14.92
CA ARG A 49 10.97 5.59 -14.35
C ARG A 49 11.80 6.29 -13.26
N ALA A 50 12.24 7.53 -13.49
CA ALA A 50 13.01 8.28 -12.51
C ALA A 50 12.21 8.54 -11.23
N ARG A 51 10.90 8.81 -11.34
CA ARG A 51 10.00 8.96 -10.20
C ARG A 51 9.80 7.65 -9.44
N LEU A 52 9.52 6.56 -10.16
CA LEU A 52 9.34 5.22 -9.58
C LEU A 52 10.59 4.73 -8.85
N ARG A 53 11.79 5.06 -9.34
CA ARG A 53 13.06 4.73 -8.67
C ARG A 53 13.19 5.37 -7.29
N LYS A 54 12.60 6.55 -7.07
CA LYS A 54 12.62 7.20 -5.75
C LYS A 54 11.86 6.40 -4.69
N ILE A 55 10.88 5.59 -5.10
CA ILE A 55 10.10 4.69 -4.24
C ILE A 55 10.52 3.22 -4.38
N GLY A 56 11.72 2.96 -4.93
CA GLY A 56 12.30 1.62 -5.02
C GLY A 56 11.81 0.74 -6.18
N ILE A 57 11.09 1.30 -7.16
CA ILE A 57 10.58 0.56 -8.32
C ILE A 57 11.39 0.90 -9.57
N ASP A 58 12.03 -0.10 -10.21
CA ASP A 58 12.70 0.09 -11.51
C ASP A 58 12.03 -0.73 -12.61
N ILE A 59 11.21 -0.06 -13.42
CA ILE A 59 10.44 -0.66 -14.53
C ILE A 59 11.31 -1.13 -15.71
N ALA A 60 12.63 -0.93 -15.69
CA ALA A 60 13.54 -1.50 -16.68
C ALA A 60 14.03 -2.91 -16.33
N GLN A 61 13.90 -3.31 -15.07
CA GLN A 61 14.17 -4.69 -14.66
C GLN A 61 12.94 -5.56 -14.94
N ARG A 62 13.10 -6.88 -14.99
CA ARG A 62 11.94 -7.77 -15.06
C ARG A 62 11.19 -7.72 -13.72
N CYS A 63 9.86 -7.67 -13.79
CA CYS A 63 9.03 -7.71 -12.59
C CYS A 63 9.07 -9.11 -11.97
N ASP A 64 9.56 -9.20 -10.74
CA ASP A 64 9.42 -10.39 -9.92
C ASP A 64 8.12 -10.28 -9.11
N ILE A 65 7.05 -10.85 -9.65
CA ILE A 65 5.70 -10.80 -9.05
C ILE A 65 5.66 -11.50 -7.69
N SER A 66 6.60 -12.42 -7.41
CA SER A 66 6.66 -13.10 -6.11
C SER A 66 7.12 -12.18 -4.97
N LYS A 67 7.82 -11.09 -5.30
CA LYS A 67 8.37 -10.13 -4.34
C LYS A 67 7.74 -8.75 -4.41
N PHE A 68 7.20 -8.39 -5.58
CA PHE A 68 6.63 -7.07 -5.80
C PHE A 68 5.20 -6.99 -5.25
N SER A 69 4.97 -6.02 -4.36
CA SER A 69 3.64 -5.67 -3.86
C SER A 69 3.26 -4.27 -4.37
N PRO A 70 2.08 -4.08 -4.96
CA PRO A 70 1.61 -2.77 -5.41
C PRO A 70 1.10 -1.88 -4.26
N VAL A 71 1.21 -2.35 -3.02
CA VAL A 71 0.83 -1.61 -1.81
C VAL A 71 2.00 -1.50 -0.84
N PHE A 72 2.18 -0.31 -0.28
CA PHE A 72 3.20 0.01 0.72
C PHE A 72 2.60 -0.06 2.12
N VAL A 73 3.27 -0.75 3.05
CA VAL A 73 2.84 -0.84 4.44
C VAL A 73 3.30 0.41 5.18
N LYS A 74 2.37 1.29 5.54
CA LYS A 74 2.66 2.55 6.25
C LYS A 74 2.72 2.37 7.76
N ASN A 75 1.76 1.62 8.31
CA ASN A 75 1.67 1.39 9.74
C ASN A 75 1.27 -0.05 10.03
N ARG A 76 2.11 -0.72 10.82
CA ARG A 76 1.82 -2.00 11.45
C ARG A 76 1.54 -1.76 12.92
N ARG A 77 0.27 -1.77 13.31
CA ARG A 77 -0.15 -1.74 14.72
C ARG A 77 -0.18 -3.17 15.24
N GLU A 78 0.57 -3.45 16.30
CA GLU A 78 0.48 -4.73 17.01
C GLU A 78 -0.83 -4.80 17.79
N VAL A 79 -1.53 -5.92 17.66
CA VAL A 79 -2.73 -6.19 18.46
C VAL A 79 -2.25 -6.92 19.72
N LEU A 80 -2.29 -6.21 20.84
CA LEU A 80 -2.06 -6.81 22.15
C LEU A 80 -3.36 -7.44 22.62
N ILE A 81 -3.36 -8.76 22.75
CA ILE A 81 -4.48 -9.50 23.33
C ILE A 81 -4.39 -9.32 24.84
N SER A 82 -5.46 -8.81 25.45
CA SER A 82 -5.59 -8.68 26.90
C SER A 82 -6.88 -9.35 27.36
N ASP A 83 -6.84 -10.00 28.52
CA ASP A 83 -8.04 -10.52 29.15
C ASP A 83 -8.99 -9.36 29.51
N CYS A 84 -10.26 -9.51 29.14
CA CYS A 84 -11.30 -8.54 29.47
C CYS A 84 -11.82 -8.82 30.88
N ILE A 85 -11.40 -8.01 31.85
CA ILE A 85 -11.91 -8.10 33.22
C ILE A 85 -13.31 -7.51 33.24
N VAL A 86 -14.28 -8.30 33.72
CA VAL A 86 -15.65 -7.85 33.93
C VAL A 86 -15.63 -6.69 34.94
N PRO A 87 -16.15 -5.50 34.60
CA PRO A 87 -16.20 -4.39 35.54
C PRO A 87 -17.09 -4.70 36.75
N ASP A 88 -16.74 -4.16 37.93
CA ASP A 88 -17.46 -4.43 39.18
C ASP A 88 -18.95 -4.06 39.16
N TRP A 89 -19.32 -3.09 38.31
CA TRP A 89 -20.71 -2.66 38.14
C TRP A 89 -21.52 -3.58 37.22
N TYR A 90 -20.88 -4.46 36.45
CA TYR A 90 -21.56 -5.36 35.53
C TYR A 90 -21.98 -6.65 36.24
N TYR A 91 -23.29 -6.82 36.38
CA TYR A 91 -23.88 -8.06 36.90
C TYR A 91 -24.51 -8.85 35.76
N LYS A 92 -24.09 -10.11 35.59
CA LYS A 92 -24.71 -11.02 34.63
C LYS A 92 -26.21 -11.17 34.96
N PRO A 93 -27.13 -10.92 34.02
CA PRO A 93 -28.55 -11.09 34.28
C PRO A 93 -28.90 -12.55 34.64
N ARG A 94 -29.57 -12.75 35.77
CA ARG A 94 -30.05 -14.06 36.27
C ARG A 94 -31.49 -14.30 35.81
N PHE A 95 -31.76 -14.42 34.51
CA PHE A 95 -33.14 -14.62 34.02
C PHE A 95 -33.47 -16.02 33.50
N LEU A 96 -32.57 -17.01 33.63
CA LEU A 96 -32.88 -18.41 33.30
C LEU A 96 -32.33 -19.34 34.38
N TYR A 97 -33.15 -19.65 35.37
CA TYR A 97 -33.08 -20.92 36.09
C TYR A 97 -34.03 -21.87 35.36
N ALA A 98 -33.50 -22.88 34.66
CA ALA A 98 -34.30 -24.03 34.30
C ALA A 98 -34.64 -24.76 35.61
N ALA A 99 -35.93 -24.86 35.92
CA ALA A 99 -36.47 -25.60 37.05
C ALA A 99 -36.19 -27.10 36.93
#